data_AF-A0A5C6U317-F1
#
_entry.id   AF-A0A5C6U317-F1
#
_cell.length_a   1.000
_cell.length_b   1.000
_cell.length_c   1.000
_cell.angle_alpha   90.00
_cell.angle_beta   90.00
_cell.angle_gamma   90.00
#
_symmetry.space_group_name_H-M   'P 1'
#
loop_
_entity.id
_entity.type
_entity.pdbx_description
1 polymer ?
#
loop_
_entity_poly.entity_id
_entity_poly.type
_entity_poly.pdbx_seq_one_letter_code
_entity_poly.pdbx_strand_id
1 'polypeptide(L)' 'MADPNKVWPTGLTEAESEEVHRHIIQGTQIFGMIAALAHLLAYIYSPWLK' A
#
# COMPACT_ATOMS: atom_id res chain seq x y z
N MET A 1 17.12 21.05 -7.86
CA MET A 1 16.88 19.71 -7.28
C MET A 1 17.22 19.78 -5.81
N ALA A 2 16.45 19.11 -4.95
CA ALA A 2 16.84 19.00 -3.54
C ALA A 2 18.19 18.27 -3.44
N ASP A 3 18.98 18.59 -2.44
CA ASP A 3 20.24 17.88 -2.17
C ASP A 3 19.91 16.40 -1.88
N PRO A 4 20.41 15.44 -2.69
CA PRO A 4 20.07 14.03 -2.57
C PRO A 4 20.54 13.41 -1.25
N ASN A 5 21.49 14.03 -0.55
CA ASN A 5 21.98 13.57 0.74
C ASN A 5 21.34 14.32 1.92
N LYS A 6 20.41 15.24 1.64
CA LYS A 6 19.70 15.97 2.69
C LYS A 6 18.80 15.00 3.45
N VAL A 7 19.09 14.88 4.73
CA VAL A 7 18.26 14.15 5.70
C VAL A 7 17.21 15.10 6.27
N TRP A 8 15.96 14.64 6.27
CA TRP A 8 14.82 15.39 6.84
C TRP A 8 14.60 15.04 8.32
N PRO A 9 13.73 15.73 9.08
CA PRO A 9 13.45 15.42 10.48
C PRO A 9 12.98 13.97 10.75
N THR A 10 12.52 13.27 9.70
CA THR A 10 12.18 11.84 9.72
C THR A 10 13.41 10.93 9.77
N GLY A 11 14.61 11.45 9.57
CA GLY A 11 15.86 10.69 9.48
C GLY A 11 16.10 10.04 8.11
N LEU A 12 15.23 10.27 7.13
CA LEU A 12 15.33 9.72 5.78
C LEU A 12 15.75 10.78 4.78
N THR A 13 16.48 10.34 3.76
CA THR A 13 16.62 11.05 2.50
C THR A 13 15.32 10.99 1.70
N GLU A 14 15.21 11.82 0.67
CA GLU A 14 14.06 11.80 -0.24
C GLU A 14 13.94 10.45 -0.96
N ALA A 15 15.06 9.87 -1.41
CA ALA A 15 15.09 8.58 -2.10
C ALA A 15 14.59 7.42 -1.22
N GLU A 16 15.02 7.36 0.04
CA GLU A 16 14.55 6.35 1.00
C GLU A 16 13.07 6.52 1.33
N SER A 17 12.61 7.78 1.45
CA SER A 17 11.21 8.09 1.69
C SER A 17 10.33 7.62 0.53
N GLU A 18 10.77 7.83 -0.71
CA GLU A 18 10.06 7.34 -1.89
C GLU A 18 10.07 5.83 -2.02
N GLU A 19 11.16 5.16 -1.63
CA GLU A 19 11.24 3.70 -1.62
C GLU A 19 10.18 3.09 -0.71
N VAL A 20 10.08 3.60 0.53
CA VAL A 20 9.05 3.18 1.49
C VAL A 20 7.65 3.51 0.95
N HIS A 21 7.47 4.72 0.43
CA HIS A 21 6.18 5.15 -0.13
C HIS A 21 5.71 4.23 -1.26
N ARG A 22 6.59 3.88 -2.21
CA ARG A 22 6.26 2.98 -3.32
C ARG A 22 5.84 1.60 -2.82
N HIS A 23 6.59 1.01 -1.88
CA HIS A 23 6.26 -0.31 -1.34
C HIS A 23 4.94 -0.31 -0.58
N ILE A 24 4.66 0.73 0.22
CA ILE A 24 3.39 0.86 0.93
C ILE A 24 2.23 0.95 -0.07
N ILE A 25 2.34 1.83 -1.06
CA ILE A 25 1.27 2.01 -2.07
C ILE A 25 1.03 0.70 -2.83
N GLN A 26 2.08 0.04 -3.31
CA GLN A 26 1.95 -1.23 -4.04
C GLN A 26 1.37 -2.34 -3.15
N GLY A 27 1.85 -2.47 -1.92
CA GLY A 27 1.35 -3.44 -0.95
C GLY A 27 -0.13 -3.23 -0.62
N THR A 28 -0.55 -1.99 -0.36
CA THR A 28 -1.94 -1.64 -0.10
C THR A 28 -2.83 -1.90 -1.33
N GLN A 29 -2.37 -1.58 -2.55
CA GLN A 29 -3.13 -1.84 -3.77
C GLN A 29 -3.35 -3.34 -4.00
N ILE A 30 -2.30 -4.16 -3.87
CA ILE A 30 -2.38 -5.62 -4.03
C ILE A 30 -3.31 -6.22 -2.97
N PHE A 31 -3.11 -5.84 -1.71
CA PHE A 31 -3.96 -6.29 -0.61
C PHE A 31 -5.42 -5.89 -0.83
N GLY A 32 -5.69 -4.63 -1.19
CA GLY A 32 -7.03 -4.12 -1.44
C GLY A 32 -7.74 -4.86 -2.59
N MET A 33 -7.02 -5.13 -3.69
CA MET A 33 -7.54 -5.91 -4.81
C MET A 33 -7.91 -7.34 -4.37
N ILE A 34 -7.00 -8.03 -3.68
CA ILE A 34 -7.24 -9.40 -3.21
C ILE A 34 -8.40 -9.42 -2.20
N ALA A 35 -8.44 -8.47 -1.27
CA ALA A 35 -9.51 -8.35 -0.29
C ALA A 35 -10.86 -8.14 -0.97
N ALA A 36 -10.95 -7.24 -1.95
CA ALA A 36 -12.20 -7.00 -2.69
C ALA A 36 -12.66 -8.27 -3.44
N LEU A 37 -11.74 -8.98 -4.10
CA LEU A 37 -12.05 -10.25 -4.76
C LEU A 37 -12.52 -11.32 -3.77
N ALA A 38 -11.84 -11.46 -2.63
CA ALA A 38 -12.22 -12.40 -1.59
C ALA A 38 -13.63 -12.11 -1.04
N HIS A 39 -13.96 -10.84 -0.80
CA HIS A 39 -15.30 -10.45 -0.32
C HIS A 39 -16.37 -10.64 -1.40
N LEU A 40 -16.05 -10.38 -2.68
CA LEU A 40 -16.96 -10.65 -3.78
C LEU A 40 -17.27 -12.15 -3.90
N LEU A 41 -16.25 -13.01 -3.86
CA LEU A 41 -16.42 -14.45 -3.91
C LEU A 41 -17.20 -14.96 -2.68
N ALA A 42 -16.85 -14.47 -1.49
CA ALA A 42 -17.58 -14.80 -0.26
C ALA A 42 -19.06 -14.41 -0.35
N TYR A 43 -19.38 -13.24 -0.93
CA TYR A 43 -20.76 -12.81 -1.14
C TYR A 43 -21.54 -13.73 -2.10
N ILE A 44 -20.91 -14.18 -3.20
CA ILE A 44 -21.54 -15.06 -4.19
C ILE A 44 -21.76 -16.48 -3.63
N TYR A 45 -20.74 -17.06 -2.98
CA TYR A 45 -20.73 -18.48 -2.63
C TYR A 45 -21.16 -18.78 -1.20
N SER A 46 -21.08 -17.80 -0.29
CA SER A 46 -21.41 -17.96 1.12
C SER A 46 -22.21 -16.73 1.58
N PRO A 47 -23.45 -16.52 1.13
CA PRO A 47 -24.20 -15.33 1.49
C PRO A 47 -24.35 -15.24 3.02
N TRP A 48 -23.62 -14.29 3.62
CA TRP A 48 -23.54 -14.09 5.07
C TRP A 48 -24.82 -13.47 5.63
N LEU A 49 -25.49 -12.66 4.82
CA LEU A 49 -26.79 -12.06 5.10
C LEU A 49 -27.85 -12.99 4.50
N LYS A 50 -28.44 -13.83 5.36
CA LYS A 50 -29.73 -14.47 5.03
C LYS A 50 -30.82 -13.42 4.93
#